data_AF-A0A964J3U0-F1
#
_entry.id   AF-A0A964J3U0-F1
#
_cell.length_a   1.000
_cell.length_b   1.000
_cell.length_c   1.000
_cell.angle_alpha   90.00
_cell.angle_beta   90.00
_cell.angle_gamma   90.00
#
_symmetry.space_group_name_H-M   'P 1'
#
loop_
_entity.id
_entity.type
_entity.pdbx_description
1 polymer ?
#
loop_
_entity_poly.entity_id
_entity_poly.type
_entity_poly.pdbx_seq_one_letter_code
_entity_poly.pdbx_strand_id
1 'polypeptide(L)'
;MLAHKAEDEGVALAELLAGQARHLNYAVSPNVVYTGPEVASIGQTEEELQEAAIPYNISKFPFTAVGRARAMGEMEGVVKILADKTTDRILSAHIIGPDAGALIAELATAMEFGFSPEDVARICHADPRLSEAAKEAALAAANRVLHI
;
A
#
# COMPACT_ATOMS: atom_id res chain seq x y z
N MET A 1 -9.46 13.48 8.73
CA MET A 1 -8.63 14.16 9.76
C MET A 1 -7.72 13.10 10.35
N LEU A 2 -6.40 13.20 10.13
CA LEU A 2 -5.42 12.19 10.53
C LEU A 2 -4.24 12.88 11.24
N ALA A 3 -3.66 12.23 12.24
CA ALA A 3 -2.58 12.82 13.05
C ALA A 3 -1.30 13.07 12.23
N HIS A 4 -0.78 12.03 11.56
CA HIS A 4 0.41 12.13 10.71
C HIS A 4 0.27 13.19 9.60
N LYS A 5 -0.94 13.38 9.05
CA LYS A 5 -1.22 14.44 8.08
C LYS A 5 -0.99 15.83 8.71
N ALA A 6 -1.48 16.04 9.93
CA ALA A 6 -1.31 17.32 10.62
C ALA A 6 0.15 17.56 11.03
N GLU A 7 0.90 16.50 11.35
CA GLU A 7 2.33 16.55 11.64
C GLU A 7 3.12 17.00 10.41
N ASP A 8 2.89 16.38 9.24
CA ASP A 8 3.53 16.75 7.97
C ASP A 8 3.19 18.18 7.56
N GLU A 9 1.91 18.58 7.67
CA GLU A 9 1.49 19.97 7.40
C GLU A 9 2.17 20.98 8.35
N GLY A 10 2.38 20.59 9.61
CA GLY A 10 3.10 21.39 10.60
C GLY A 10 4.58 21.57 10.25
N VAL A 11 5.26 20.49 9.83
CA VAL A 11 6.66 20.54 9.38
C VAL A 11 6.79 21.40 8.13
N ALA A 12 5.94 21.19 7.13
CA ALA A 12 5.95 21.96 5.88
C ALA A 12 5.70 23.45 6.11
N LEU A 13 4.86 23.81 7.10
CA LEU A 13 4.67 25.19 7.53
C LEU A 13 5.92 25.75 8.21
N ALA A 14 6.56 24.99 9.10
CA ALA A 14 7.78 25.41 9.76
C ALA A 14 8.93 25.64 8.76
N GLU A 15 9.10 24.74 7.79
CA GLU A 15 10.06 24.88 6.67
C GLU A 15 9.80 26.14 5.85
N LEU A 16 8.52 26.39 5.51
CA LEU A 16 8.12 27.60 4.78
C LEU A 16 8.49 28.87 5.56
N LEU A 17 8.19 28.92 6.86
CA LEU A 17 8.52 30.06 7.73
C LEU A 17 10.03 30.26 7.89
N ALA A 18 10.81 29.17 7.79
CA ALA A 18 12.27 29.19 7.82
C ALA A 18 12.92 29.48 6.45
N GLY A 19 12.14 29.66 5.38
CA GLY A 19 12.64 29.89 4.02
C GLY A 19 13.24 28.65 3.35
N GLN A 20 12.90 27.45 3.81
CA GLN A 20 13.35 26.18 3.26
C GLN A 20 12.39 25.68 2.17
N ALA A 21 12.85 24.71 1.37
CA ALA A 21 11.97 23.99 0.45
C ALA A 21 11.05 23.05 1.26
N ARG A 22 9.75 23.09 0.96
CA ARG A 22 8.73 22.26 1.61
C ARG A 22 8.33 21.07 0.75
N HIS A 23 8.00 19.96 1.39
CA HIS A 23 7.46 18.77 0.75
C HIS A 23 6.12 18.36 1.37
N LEU A 24 5.11 18.14 0.54
CA LEU A 24 3.82 17.57 0.95
C LEU A 24 3.25 16.75 -0.20
N ASN A 25 2.96 15.48 0.06
CA ASN A 25 2.32 14.59 -0.90
C ASN A 25 1.00 14.05 -0.37
N TYR A 26 -0.10 14.76 -0.64
CA TYR A 26 -1.42 14.35 -0.18
C TYR A 26 -1.94 13.06 -0.83
N ALA A 27 -1.38 12.65 -1.97
CA ALA A 27 -1.76 11.39 -2.62
C ALA A 27 -1.21 10.16 -1.86
N VAL A 28 -0.19 10.35 -1.02
CA VAL A 28 0.52 9.29 -0.29
C VAL A 28 0.36 9.50 1.22
N SER A 29 -0.88 9.73 1.65
CA SER A 29 -1.25 9.78 3.08
C SER A 29 -2.02 8.51 3.46
N PRO A 30 -1.43 7.60 4.26
CA PRO A 30 -2.11 6.36 4.64
C PRO A 30 -3.25 6.61 5.63
N ASN A 31 -4.31 5.83 5.55
CA ASN A 31 -5.40 5.81 6.53
C ASN A 31 -5.49 4.40 7.13
N VAL A 32 -5.51 4.32 8.46
CA VAL A 32 -5.53 3.06 9.20
C VAL A 32 -6.69 3.04 10.19
N VAL A 33 -7.43 1.94 10.19
CA VAL A 33 -8.48 1.61 11.14
C VAL A 33 -8.02 0.39 11.93
N TYR A 34 -7.77 0.58 13.23
CA TYR A 34 -7.25 -0.42 14.15
C TYR A 34 -8.35 -1.35 14.71
N THR A 35 -9.12 -1.96 13.81
CA THR A 35 -10.06 -3.06 14.15
C THR A 35 -9.35 -4.41 14.17
N GLY A 36 -10.07 -5.49 14.51
CA GLY A 36 -9.60 -6.87 14.31
C GLY A 36 -10.44 -7.55 13.22
N PRO A 37 -9.88 -7.80 12.01
CA PRO A 37 -8.56 -7.40 11.52
C PRO A 37 -8.43 -5.89 11.24
N GLU A 38 -7.19 -5.39 11.13
CA GLU A 38 -6.92 -3.99 10.78
C GLU A 38 -7.29 -3.73 9.31
N VAL A 39 -7.58 -2.46 8.99
CA VAL A 39 -7.76 -1.99 7.62
C VAL A 39 -6.83 -0.81 7.39
N ALA A 40 -6.02 -0.88 6.34
CA ALA A 40 -5.15 0.21 5.91
C ALA A 40 -5.37 0.52 4.43
N SER A 41 -5.26 1.78 4.06
CA SER A 41 -5.41 2.23 2.67
C SER A 41 -4.51 3.43 2.38
N ILE A 42 -4.11 3.57 1.13
CA ILE A 42 -3.35 4.72 0.64
C ILE A 42 -3.62 4.92 -0.84
N GLY A 43 -3.66 6.17 -1.30
CA GLY A 43 -4.02 6.52 -2.68
C GLY A 43 -5.54 6.48 -2.93
N GLN A 44 -5.90 6.49 -4.21
CA GLN A 44 -7.29 6.58 -4.65
C GLN A 44 -8.04 5.24 -4.56
N THR A 45 -9.33 5.27 -4.25
CA THR A 45 -10.18 4.07 -4.31
C THR A 45 -10.50 3.68 -5.76
N GLU A 46 -11.04 2.47 -5.95
CA GLU A 46 -11.49 2.04 -7.28
C GLU A 46 -12.59 2.95 -7.82
N GLU A 47 -13.51 3.39 -6.95
CA GLU A 47 -14.59 4.31 -7.29
C GLU A 47 -14.04 5.67 -7.73
N GLU A 48 -13.07 6.23 -6.98
CA GLU A 48 -12.43 7.50 -7.34
C GLU A 48 -11.67 7.42 -8.67
N LEU A 49 -11.01 6.29 -8.95
CA LEU A 49 -10.33 6.08 -10.24
C LEU A 49 -11.33 5.94 -11.39
N GLN A 50 -12.46 5.27 -11.17
CA GLN A 50 -13.55 5.16 -12.14
C GLN A 50 -14.19 6.52 -12.44
N GLU A 51 -14.49 7.30 -11.41
CA GLU A 51 -15.03 8.67 -11.53
C GLU A 51 -14.08 9.60 -12.28
N ALA A 52 -12.77 9.47 -12.03
CA ALA A 52 -11.73 10.22 -12.74
C ALA A 52 -11.41 9.67 -14.15
N ALA A 53 -12.05 8.58 -14.57
CA ALA A 53 -11.77 7.87 -15.83
C ALA A 53 -10.29 7.48 -15.99
N ILE A 54 -9.61 7.15 -14.89
CA ILE A 54 -8.21 6.70 -14.90
C ILE A 54 -8.21 5.17 -15.10
N PRO A 55 -7.58 4.64 -16.16
CA PRO A 55 -7.54 3.21 -16.40
C PRO A 55 -6.55 2.51 -15.46
N TYR A 56 -7.02 1.53 -14.68
CA TYR A 56 -6.19 0.79 -13.73
C TYR A 56 -6.33 -0.74 -13.84
N ASN A 57 -5.28 -1.46 -13.46
CA ASN A 57 -5.27 -2.90 -13.20
C ASN A 57 -5.46 -3.16 -11.70
N ILE A 58 -6.07 -4.28 -11.36
CA ILE A 58 -6.31 -4.70 -9.97
C ILE A 58 -5.54 -6.00 -9.75
N SER A 59 -4.81 -6.08 -8.65
CA SER A 59 -4.20 -7.32 -8.17
C SER A 59 -4.50 -7.54 -6.70
N LYS A 60 -4.60 -8.81 -6.28
CA LYS A 60 -4.98 -9.20 -4.92
C LYS A 60 -4.22 -10.44 -4.48
N PHE A 61 -3.91 -10.52 -3.18
CA PHE A 61 -3.37 -11.73 -2.57
C PHE A 61 -3.92 -11.96 -1.15
N PRO A 62 -4.49 -13.14 -0.84
CA PRO A 62 -5.12 -13.40 0.44
C PRO A 62 -4.12 -13.80 1.53
N PHE A 63 -4.37 -13.41 2.78
CA PHE A 63 -3.53 -13.84 3.92
C PHE A 63 -3.65 -15.34 4.22
N THR A 64 -4.68 -16.03 3.72
CA THR A 64 -4.82 -17.49 3.82
C THR A 64 -3.67 -18.25 3.15
N ALA A 65 -2.97 -17.65 2.18
CA ALA A 65 -1.81 -18.23 1.50
C ALA A 65 -0.46 -17.80 2.09
N VAL A 66 -0.45 -17.00 3.17
CA VAL A 66 0.78 -16.49 3.81
C VAL A 66 1.17 -17.38 5.00
N GLY A 67 2.38 -17.96 4.96
CA GLY A 67 2.87 -18.87 5.99
C GLY A 67 2.89 -18.24 7.39
N ARG A 68 3.32 -16.97 7.50
CA ARG A 68 3.33 -16.23 8.77
C ARG A 68 1.92 -16.03 9.35
N ALA A 69 0.95 -15.68 8.52
CA ALA A 69 -0.45 -15.50 8.93
C ALA A 69 -1.05 -16.80 9.48
N ARG A 70 -0.77 -17.93 8.81
CA ARG A 70 -1.13 -19.28 9.29
C ARG A 70 -0.52 -19.59 10.65
N ALA A 71 0.77 -19.29 10.84
CA ALA A 71 1.46 -19.54 12.10
C ALA A 71 0.92 -18.69 13.26
N MET A 72 0.37 -17.51 12.98
CA MET A 72 -0.26 -16.63 13.96
C MET A 72 -1.73 -16.97 14.24
N GLY A 73 -2.37 -17.78 13.39
CA GLY A 73 -3.81 -18.01 13.43
C GLY A 73 -4.65 -16.84 12.90
N GLU A 74 -4.02 -15.89 12.22
CA GLU A 74 -4.62 -14.63 11.74
C GLU A 74 -4.63 -14.60 10.21
N MET A 75 -5.48 -15.42 9.59
CA MET A 75 -5.51 -15.63 8.14
C MET A 75 -6.54 -14.78 7.39
N GLU A 76 -7.35 -14.02 8.13
CA GLU A 76 -8.40 -13.20 7.54
C GLU A 76 -7.80 -12.02 6.77
N GLY A 77 -8.30 -11.79 5.56
CA GLY A 77 -8.02 -10.57 4.81
C GLY A 77 -7.24 -10.76 3.51
N VAL A 78 -6.83 -9.63 2.91
CA VAL A 78 -6.26 -9.52 1.58
C VAL A 78 -5.45 -8.23 1.43
N VAL A 79 -4.36 -8.30 0.66
CA VAL A 79 -3.67 -7.13 0.10
C VAL A 79 -4.18 -6.89 -1.32
N LYS A 80 -4.58 -5.66 -1.65
CA LYS A 80 -5.01 -5.20 -2.98
C LYS A 80 -4.13 -4.06 -3.45
N ILE A 81 -3.64 -4.13 -4.68
CA ILE A 81 -2.88 -3.05 -5.34
C ILE A 81 -3.62 -2.63 -6.60
N LEU A 82 -3.75 -1.32 -6.82
CA LEU A 82 -4.23 -0.73 -8.07
C LEU A 82 -3.06 -0.07 -8.78
N ALA A 83 -2.83 -0.43 -10.04
CA ALA A 83 -1.74 0.11 -10.84
C ALA A 83 -2.25 0.71 -12.14
N ASP A 84 -1.64 1.80 -12.59
CA ASP A 84 -1.98 2.46 -13.85
C ASP A 84 -1.76 1.53 -15.04
N LYS A 85 -2.74 1.43 -15.95
CA LYS A 85 -2.64 0.48 -17.09
C LYS A 85 -1.52 0.79 -18.07
N THR A 86 -1.04 2.04 -18.12
CA THR A 86 -0.10 2.49 -19.16
C THR A 86 1.33 2.51 -18.65
N THR A 87 1.50 3.00 -17.42
CA THR A 87 2.81 3.24 -16.80
C THR A 87 3.20 2.19 -15.78
N ASP A 88 2.26 1.31 -15.41
CA ASP A 88 2.39 0.32 -14.34
C ASP A 88 2.68 0.92 -12.96
N ARG A 89 2.58 2.25 -12.77
CA ARG A 89 2.78 2.88 -11.47
C ARG A 89 1.68 2.49 -10.49
N ILE A 90 2.04 2.26 -9.23
CA ILE A 90 1.07 2.04 -8.16
C ILE A 90 0.28 3.33 -7.95
N LEU A 91 -1.04 3.23 -8.09
CA LEU A 91 -2.00 4.31 -7.85
C LEU A 91 -2.53 4.27 -6.43
N SER A 92 -2.72 3.06 -5.89
CA SER A 92 -3.18 2.86 -4.53
C SER A 92 -2.93 1.44 -4.03
N ALA A 93 -3.02 1.30 -2.71
CA ALA A 93 -3.02 0.02 -2.04
C ALA A 93 -4.04 0.00 -0.91
N HIS A 94 -4.63 -1.18 -0.70
CA HIS A 94 -5.59 -1.42 0.36
C HIS A 94 -5.30 -2.77 1.00
N ILE A 95 -5.25 -2.80 2.32
CA ILE A 95 -4.95 -4.00 3.10
C ILE A 95 -6.04 -4.16 4.13
N ILE A 96 -6.63 -5.34 4.21
CA ILE A 96 -7.35 -5.80 5.39
C ILE A 96 -6.63 -7.05 5.88
N GLY A 97 -6.27 -7.12 7.16
CA GLY A 97 -5.53 -8.26 7.70
C GLY A 97 -4.69 -7.93 8.92
N PRO A 98 -3.87 -8.89 9.38
CA PRO A 98 -2.97 -8.66 10.50
C PRO A 98 -1.90 -7.61 10.15
N ASP A 99 -1.64 -6.68 11.08
CA ASP A 99 -0.58 -5.67 10.98
C ASP A 99 -0.69 -4.76 9.72
N ALA A 100 -1.92 -4.57 9.21
CA ALA A 100 -2.17 -3.79 7.99
C ALA A 100 -1.60 -2.36 8.08
N GLY A 101 -1.67 -1.75 9.26
CA GLY A 101 -1.12 -0.42 9.52
C GLY A 101 0.41 -0.33 9.39
N ALA A 102 1.14 -1.41 9.69
CA ALA A 102 2.59 -1.45 9.46
C ALA A 102 2.92 -1.79 8.01
N LEU A 103 2.19 -2.74 7.42
CA LEU A 103 2.42 -3.19 6.04
C LEU A 103 2.19 -2.09 4.99
N ILE A 104 1.22 -1.20 5.22
CA ILE A 104 0.93 -0.12 4.27
C ILE A 104 2.10 0.85 4.08
N ALA A 105 3.02 0.95 5.05
CA ALA A 105 4.18 1.83 4.98
C ALA A 105 5.16 1.45 3.86
N GLU A 106 5.26 0.14 3.54
CA GLU A 106 6.07 -0.33 2.42
C GLU A 106 5.49 0.18 1.09
N LEU A 107 4.17 0.07 0.92
CA LEU A 107 3.47 0.51 -0.29
C LEU A 107 3.42 2.05 -0.38
N ALA A 108 3.34 2.75 0.75
CA ALA A 108 3.53 4.19 0.80
C ALA A 108 4.92 4.60 0.30
N THR A 109 5.96 3.91 0.75
CA THR A 109 7.33 4.13 0.27
C THR A 109 7.41 3.88 -1.24
N ALA A 110 6.87 2.76 -1.72
CA ALA A 110 6.84 2.45 -3.15
C ALA A 110 6.15 3.55 -3.97
N MET A 111 4.99 4.03 -3.52
CA MET A 111 4.25 5.12 -4.18
C MET A 111 5.01 6.44 -4.18
N GLU A 112 5.68 6.78 -3.07
CA GLU A 112 6.48 8.02 -2.97
C GLU A 112 7.63 8.05 -3.98
N PHE A 113 8.24 6.90 -4.25
CA PHE A 113 9.28 6.74 -5.28
C PHE A 113 8.73 6.47 -6.69
N GLY A 114 7.40 6.41 -6.85
CA GLY A 114 6.74 6.17 -8.14
C GLY A 114 6.97 4.76 -8.70
N PHE A 115 7.12 3.76 -7.82
CA PHE A 115 7.33 2.37 -8.19
C PHE A 115 6.10 1.73 -8.84
N SER A 116 6.38 0.71 -9.63
CA SER A 116 5.41 -0.23 -10.17
C SER A 116 5.23 -1.44 -9.23
N PRO A 117 4.14 -2.24 -9.38
CA PRO A 117 4.08 -3.56 -8.77
C PRO A 117 5.29 -4.43 -9.13
N GLU A 118 5.83 -4.31 -10.36
CA GLU A 118 7.02 -5.08 -10.73
C GLU A 118 8.24 -4.75 -9.85
N ASP A 119 8.42 -3.48 -9.46
CA ASP A 119 9.50 -3.09 -8.56
C ASP A 119 9.34 -3.74 -7.19
N VAL A 120 8.13 -3.71 -6.61
CA VAL A 120 7.81 -4.36 -5.32
C VAL A 120 8.00 -5.88 -5.41
N ALA A 121 7.53 -6.51 -6.49
CA ALA A 121 7.65 -7.94 -6.73
C ALA A 121 9.11 -8.42 -6.77
N ARG A 122 10.03 -7.56 -7.21
CA ARG A 122 11.48 -7.85 -7.31
C ARG A 122 12.24 -7.63 -6.01
N ILE A 123 11.64 -6.96 -5.01
CA ILE A 123 12.25 -6.78 -3.70
C ILE A 123 12.26 -8.13 -2.95
N CYS A 124 13.42 -8.44 -2.34
CA CYS A 124 13.55 -9.63 -1.50
C CYS A 124 12.82 -9.40 -0.18
N HIS A 125 11.72 -10.12 0.02
CA HIS A 125 10.96 -10.14 1.26
C HIS A 125 11.45 -11.29 2.14
N ALA A 126 11.58 -11.05 3.44
CA ALA A 126 12.00 -12.07 4.38
C ALA A 126 10.88 -13.11 4.58
N ASP A 127 11.24 -14.39 4.64
CA ASP A 127 10.32 -15.51 4.87
C ASP A 127 10.60 -16.16 6.25
N PRO A 128 9.57 -16.47 7.07
CA PRO A 128 8.16 -16.10 6.90
C PRO A 128 7.84 -14.71 7.48
N ARG A 129 7.20 -13.83 6.70
CA ARG A 129 6.67 -12.52 7.14
C ARG A 129 5.32 -12.19 6.48
N LEU A 130 4.55 -11.31 7.13
CA LEU A 130 3.28 -10.82 6.57
C LEU A 130 3.49 -9.97 5.30
N SER A 131 4.64 -9.30 5.18
CA SER A 131 4.98 -8.49 4.00
C SER A 131 5.09 -9.30 2.72
N GLU A 132 5.28 -10.63 2.79
CA GLU A 132 5.21 -11.48 1.60
C GLU A 132 3.86 -11.36 0.88
N ALA A 133 2.77 -10.99 1.58
CA ALA A 133 1.48 -10.70 0.96
C ALA A 133 1.54 -9.50 0.00
N ALA A 134 2.34 -8.48 0.30
CA ALA A 134 2.56 -7.33 -0.58
C ALA A 134 3.32 -7.75 -1.85
N LYS A 135 4.39 -8.54 -1.69
CA LYS A 135 5.13 -9.14 -2.81
C LYS A 135 4.24 -9.99 -3.71
N GLU A 136 3.41 -10.86 -3.15
CA GLU A 136 2.55 -11.74 -3.93
C GLU A 136 1.40 -10.98 -4.59
N ALA A 137 0.83 -9.97 -3.94
CA ALA A 137 -0.14 -9.06 -4.58
C ALA A 137 0.50 -8.29 -5.74
N ALA A 138 1.77 -7.90 -5.60
CA ALA A 138 2.53 -7.27 -6.66
C ALA A 138 2.81 -8.24 -7.83
N LEU A 139 3.20 -9.48 -7.55
CA LEU A 139 3.35 -10.55 -8.56
C LEU A 139 2.03 -10.87 -9.26
N ALA A 140 0.90 -10.80 -8.54
CA ALA A 140 -0.43 -11.03 -9.07
C ALA A 140 -0.81 -10.02 -10.18
N ALA A 141 -0.29 -8.80 -10.15
CA ALA A 141 -0.52 -7.81 -11.21
C ALA A 141 -0.03 -8.31 -12.59
N ALA A 142 0.97 -9.19 -12.59
CA ALA A 142 1.53 -9.81 -13.78
C ALA A 142 1.18 -11.31 -13.91
N ASN A 143 0.21 -11.83 -13.15
CA ASN A 143 -0.16 -13.25 -13.11
C ASN A 143 1.03 -14.21 -12.80
N ARG A 144 1.95 -13.80 -11.92
CA ARG A 144 3.16 -14.57 -11.55
C ARG A 144 3.20 -14.96 -10.07
N VAL A 145 2.05 -15.06 -9.43
CA VAL A 145 1.93 -15.49 -8.03
C VAL A 145 2.61 -16.83 -7.84
N LEU A 146 3.39 -16.98 -6.77
CA LEU A 146 4.12 -18.22 -6.47
C LEU A 146 3.38 -19.12 -5.47
N HIS A 147 2.59 -18.53 -4.59
CA HIS A 147 1.88 -19.21 -3.51
C HIS A 147 0.37 -19.17 -3.71
N ILE A 148 -0.35 -20.22 -3.30
CA ILE A 148 -1.83 -20.30 -3.36
C ILE A 148 -2.42 -20.94 -2.11
#